data_AF-A0A1I7U1D9-F1
#
_entry.id   AF-A0A1I7U1D9-F1
#
_cell.length_a   1.000
_cell.length_b   1.000
_cell.length_c   1.000
_cell.angle_alpha   90.00
_cell.angle_beta   90.00
_cell.angle_gamma   90.00
#
_symmetry.space_group_name_H-M   'P 1'
#
loop_
_entity.id
_entity.type
_entity.pdbx_description
1 polymer ?
#
loop_
_entity_poly.entity_id
_entity_poly.type
_entity_poly.pdbx_seq_one_letter_code
_entity_poly.pdbx_strand_id
1 'polypeptide(L)'
;MTILIDSMFPLLCLPTSCFQNVTDMWEIIDLYNFSILSQKAKRISRRKQGNYLEVSLNIHKGSLYFSKRSRHVCTMVFGQNQFIVGRRETPLRNVDILSFIDATEHFMDVLNCRIERIKFKPPLTNDRLIMMIDCLNEMKTEIRAVEIKSATWRIYELFMNRFRKSIEQLCVFESDLESDEIVHTRPNFEIKKFFCSNP
;
A
#
# COMPACT_ATOMS: atom_id res chain seq x y z
N MET A 1 -19.83 7.61 31.96
CA MET A 1 -20.25 8.76 31.12
C MET A 1 -20.26 8.27 29.67
N THR A 2 -21.39 7.69 29.28
CA THR A 2 -21.57 6.99 28.01
C THR A 2 -22.13 8.01 27.02
N ILE A 3 -21.24 8.66 26.27
CA ILE A 3 -21.65 9.65 25.27
C ILE A 3 -22.36 8.91 24.13
N LEU A 4 -23.56 9.39 23.82
CA LEU A 4 -24.42 8.98 22.70
C LEU A 4 -23.63 8.94 21.38
N ILE A 5 -23.16 7.74 21.00
CA ILE A 5 -22.73 7.48 19.62
C ILE A 5 -23.95 7.26 18.72
N ASP A 6 -25.11 6.93 19.31
CA ASP A 6 -26.37 6.66 18.59
C ASP A 6 -26.97 7.88 17.88
N SER A 7 -26.53 9.11 18.17
CA SER A 7 -27.07 10.32 17.51
C SER A 7 -26.24 10.86 16.36
N MET A 8 -25.01 10.36 16.11
CA MET A 8 -24.13 10.99 15.10
C MET A 8 -24.30 10.46 13.68
N PHE A 9 -24.93 9.30 13.46
CA PHE A 9 -25.15 8.79 12.11
C PHE A 9 -26.43 7.95 12.00
N PRO A 10 -27.59 8.56 11.68
CA PRO A 10 -28.86 7.87 11.46
C PRO A 10 -28.76 6.71 10.45
N LEU A 11 -27.81 6.79 9.52
CA LEU A 11 -27.49 5.74 8.55
C LEU A 11 -27.05 4.43 9.22
N LEU A 12 -26.31 4.47 10.34
CA LEU A 12 -25.83 3.27 11.03
C LEU A 12 -26.98 2.47 11.69
N CYS A 13 -28.08 3.15 12.00
CA CYS A 13 -29.30 2.55 12.55
C CYS A 13 -30.17 1.87 11.50
N LEU A 14 -29.94 2.09 10.20
CA LEU A 14 -30.74 1.49 9.12
C LEU A 14 -30.54 -0.03 9.04
N PRO A 15 -31.54 -0.80 8.57
CA PRO A 15 -31.35 -2.22 8.23
C PRO A 15 -30.14 -2.42 7.31
N THR A 16 -29.41 -3.53 7.49
CA THR A 16 -28.17 -3.81 6.75
C THR A 16 -28.35 -3.76 5.24
N SER A 17 -29.52 -4.16 4.71
CA SER A 17 -29.85 -4.09 3.29
C SER A 17 -29.93 -2.65 2.75
N CYS A 18 -30.58 -1.75 3.48
CA CYS A 18 -30.66 -0.33 3.13
C CYS A 18 -29.29 0.34 3.20
N PHE A 19 -28.51 0.00 4.24
CA PHE A 19 -27.15 0.51 4.39
C PHE A 19 -26.23 0.00 3.27
N GLN A 20 -26.38 -1.26 2.84
CA GLN A 20 -25.59 -1.81 1.73
C GLN A 20 -25.79 -0.99 0.44
N ASN A 21 -27.04 -0.70 0.07
CA ASN A 21 -27.35 0.09 -1.12
C ASN A 21 -26.73 1.49 -1.08
N VAL A 22 -26.70 2.13 0.09
CA VAL A 22 -26.04 3.44 0.27
C VAL A 22 -24.53 3.30 0.18
N THR A 23 -23.94 2.29 0.84
CA THR A 23 -22.48 2.05 0.80
C THR A 23 -21.98 1.63 -0.58
N ASP A 24 -22.84 1.08 -1.44
CA ASP A 24 -22.46 0.72 -2.80
C ASP A 24 -22.11 1.96 -3.64
N MET A 25 -22.74 3.10 -3.34
CA MET A 25 -22.46 4.40 -3.96
C MET A 25 -21.25 5.12 -3.39
N TRP A 26 -20.70 4.69 -2.24
CA TRP A 26 -19.58 5.36 -1.59
C TRP A 26 -18.26 5.14 -2.31
N GLU A 27 -17.46 6.21 -2.36
CA GLU A 27 -16.08 6.14 -2.79
C GLU A 27 -15.22 5.38 -1.76
N ILE A 28 -14.01 4.99 -2.17
CA ILE A 28 -13.08 4.24 -1.30
C ILE A 28 -12.73 5.05 -0.04
N ILE A 29 -12.59 6.38 -0.17
CA ILE A 29 -12.28 7.24 0.99
C ILE A 29 -13.44 7.29 1.99
N ASP A 30 -14.66 7.41 1.49
CA ASP A 30 -15.86 7.42 2.33
C ASP A 30 -15.97 6.07 3.04
N LEU A 31 -15.82 4.97 2.30
CA LEU A 31 -15.85 3.63 2.85
C LEU A 31 -14.82 3.44 3.97
N TYR A 32 -13.58 3.93 3.77
CA TYR A 32 -12.54 3.89 4.79
C TYR A 32 -12.92 4.73 6.03
N ASN A 33 -13.27 6.01 5.84
CA ASN A 33 -13.60 6.93 6.93
C ASN A 33 -14.79 6.41 7.75
N PHE A 34 -15.85 5.92 7.10
CA PHE A 34 -17.00 5.35 7.79
C PHE A 34 -16.69 4.02 8.48
N SER A 35 -15.78 3.21 7.92
CA SER A 35 -15.38 1.95 8.55
C SER A 35 -14.61 2.16 9.86
N ILE A 36 -13.91 3.28 10.00
CA ILE A 36 -13.27 3.68 11.27
C ILE A 36 -14.32 3.99 12.33
N LEU A 37 -15.41 4.62 11.93
CA LEU A 37 -16.45 5.11 12.82
C LEU A 37 -17.45 4.01 13.25
N SER A 38 -17.52 2.88 12.54
CA SER A 38 -18.50 1.83 12.84
C SER A 38 -18.04 0.42 12.50
N GLN A 39 -18.18 -0.50 13.46
CA GLN A 39 -17.98 -1.94 13.25
C GLN A 39 -18.90 -2.51 12.16
N LYS A 40 -20.12 -1.97 12.04
CA LYS A 40 -21.07 -2.37 11.01
C LYS A 40 -20.58 -1.95 9.62
N ALA A 41 -20.10 -0.72 9.49
CA ALA A 41 -19.50 -0.22 8.25
C ALA A 41 -18.22 -1.00 7.90
N LYS A 42 -17.36 -1.30 8.88
CA LYS A 42 -16.17 -2.15 8.69
C LYS A 42 -16.51 -3.52 8.12
N ARG A 43 -17.54 -4.19 8.66
CA ARG A 43 -18.01 -5.50 8.13
C ARG A 43 -18.51 -5.40 6.69
N ILE A 44 -19.16 -4.29 6.33
CA ILE A 44 -19.72 -4.08 5.00
C ILE A 44 -18.63 -3.76 3.99
N SER A 45 -17.68 -2.90 4.35
CA SER A 45 -16.47 -2.64 3.58
C SER A 45 -15.73 -3.92 3.19
N ARG A 46 -15.50 -4.81 4.17
CA ARG A 46 -14.86 -6.11 3.94
C ARG A 46 -15.65 -7.01 2.98
N ARG A 47 -17.00 -6.96 2.99
CA ARG A 47 -17.85 -7.76 2.10
C ARG A 47 -17.93 -7.23 0.67
N LYS A 48 -17.89 -5.91 0.49
CA LYS A 48 -17.92 -5.25 -0.83
C LYS A 48 -16.72 -5.68 -1.71
N GLN A 49 -15.70 -6.25 -1.07
CA GLN A 49 -14.41 -6.57 -1.64
C GLN A 49 -14.32 -7.86 -2.48
N GLY A 50 -15.45 -8.43 -2.90
CA GLY A 50 -15.50 -9.37 -4.05
C GLY A 50 -15.15 -8.71 -5.40
N ASN A 51 -14.48 -7.55 -5.40
CA ASN A 51 -14.45 -6.59 -6.49
C ASN A 51 -13.02 -6.27 -6.98
N TYR A 52 -12.11 -7.24 -7.08
CA TYR A 52 -10.83 -7.13 -7.83
C TYR A 52 -10.10 -5.78 -7.65
N LEU A 53 -10.10 -5.23 -6.44
CA LEU A 53 -9.47 -3.94 -6.16
C LEU A 53 -7.98 -4.19 -5.95
N GLU A 54 -7.19 -3.69 -6.87
CA GLU A 54 -5.75 -3.79 -6.87
C GLU A 54 -5.18 -2.56 -6.19
N VAL A 55 -4.38 -2.76 -5.14
CA VAL A 55 -3.73 -1.67 -4.42
C VAL A 55 -2.25 -1.67 -4.74
N SER A 56 -1.77 -0.55 -5.28
CA SER A 56 -0.35 -0.31 -5.53
C SER A 56 0.17 0.75 -4.57
N LEU A 57 1.19 0.41 -3.80
CA LEU A 57 1.87 1.31 -2.88
C LEU A 57 3.02 2.02 -3.60
N ASN A 58 3.00 3.34 -3.64
CA ASN A 58 4.11 4.14 -4.15
C ASN A 58 4.85 4.79 -2.99
N ILE A 59 5.99 4.19 -2.63
CA ILE A 59 6.80 4.60 -1.49
C ILE A 59 7.33 6.02 -1.70
N HIS A 60 7.88 6.30 -2.88
CA HIS A 60 8.49 7.60 -3.19
C HIS A 60 7.52 8.77 -2.99
N LYS A 61 6.25 8.56 -3.31
CA LYS A 61 5.19 9.57 -3.22
C LYS A 61 4.34 9.48 -1.95
N GLY A 62 4.59 8.49 -1.09
CA GLY A 62 3.73 8.22 0.08
C GLY A 62 2.26 8.07 -0.31
N SER A 63 1.95 7.26 -1.32
CA SER A 63 0.59 7.20 -1.86
C SER A 63 0.13 5.78 -2.13
N LEU A 64 -1.20 5.60 -2.08
CA LEU A 64 -1.91 4.41 -2.49
C LEU A 64 -2.61 4.67 -3.82
N TYR A 65 -2.39 3.79 -4.77
CA TYR A 65 -3.05 3.81 -6.06
C TYR A 65 -4.01 2.64 -6.14
N PHE A 66 -5.27 2.94 -6.42
CA PHE A 66 -6.34 1.95 -6.53
C PHE A 66 -6.69 1.75 -7.99
N SER A 67 -6.66 0.49 -8.43
CA SER A 67 -7.18 0.09 -9.74
C SER A 67 -8.19 -1.05 -9.63
N LYS A 68 -9.08 -1.12 -10.62
CA LYS A 68 -10.01 -2.23 -10.80
C LYS A 68 -9.94 -2.68 -12.24
N ARG A 69 -9.56 -3.95 -12.48
CA ARG A 69 -9.35 -4.49 -13.84
C ARG A 69 -8.44 -3.58 -14.68
N SER A 70 -7.30 -3.20 -14.10
CA SER A 70 -6.31 -2.30 -14.71
C SER A 70 -6.78 -0.86 -15.00
N ARG A 71 -7.99 -0.47 -14.60
CA ARG A 71 -8.48 0.92 -14.69
C ARG A 71 -8.23 1.65 -13.38
N HIS A 72 -7.72 2.88 -13.47
CA HIS A 72 -7.57 3.76 -12.31
C HIS A 72 -8.93 4.01 -11.66
N VAL A 73 -9.00 3.91 -10.33
CA VAL A 73 -10.17 4.29 -9.53
C VAL A 73 -9.88 5.59 -8.80
N CYS A 74 -8.86 5.60 -7.95
CA CYS A 74 -8.44 6.79 -7.23
C CYS A 74 -6.98 6.70 -6.78
N THR A 75 -6.44 7.85 -6.39
CA THR A 75 -5.12 7.96 -5.76
C THR A 75 -5.31 8.65 -4.42
N MET A 76 -4.75 8.05 -3.38
CA MET A 76 -4.70 8.63 -2.05
C MET A 76 -3.27 9.01 -1.73
N VAL A 77 -3.06 10.23 -1.28
CA VAL A 77 -1.74 10.73 -0.87
C VAL A 77 -1.74 10.83 0.64
N PHE A 78 -0.65 10.41 1.26
CA PHE A 78 -0.47 10.52 2.70
C PHE A 78 0.00 11.92 3.08
N GLY A 79 -0.73 12.56 4.00
CA GLY A 79 -0.40 13.87 4.53
C GLY A 79 -1.00 14.06 5.92
N GLN A 80 -0.26 14.76 6.79
CA GLN A 80 -0.70 15.05 8.17
C GLN A 80 -1.24 13.80 8.91
N ASN A 81 -0.52 12.68 8.83
CA ASN A 81 -0.84 11.40 9.48
C ASN A 81 -2.09 10.66 8.97
N GLN A 82 -2.62 11.02 7.80
CA GLN A 82 -3.75 10.33 7.20
C GLN A 82 -3.71 10.33 5.66
N PHE A 83 -4.53 9.46 5.06
CA PHE A 83 -4.73 9.46 3.62
C PHE A 83 -5.81 10.45 3.21
N ILE A 84 -5.50 11.30 2.24
CA ILE A 84 -6.45 12.22 1.62
C ILE A 84 -6.56 11.92 0.13
N VAL A 85 -7.74 12.13 -0.44
CA VAL A 85 -7.91 12.07 -1.90
C VAL A 85 -7.26 13.30 -2.50
N GLY A 86 -6.29 13.10 -3.38
CA GLY A 86 -5.54 14.20 -3.94
C GLY A 86 -4.75 13.80 -5.18
N ARG A 87 -4.64 14.76 -6.12
CA ARG A 87 -3.72 14.67 -7.26
C ARG A 87 -2.36 15.32 -6.98
N ARG A 88 -2.27 16.20 -5.97
CA ARG A 88 -1.02 16.88 -5.63
C ARG A 88 -0.14 15.92 -4.86
N GLU A 89 0.95 15.53 -5.50
CA GLU A 89 1.93 14.62 -4.94
C GLU A 89 2.92 15.42 -4.10
N THR A 90 2.92 15.18 -2.79
CA THR A 90 4.00 15.65 -1.92
C THR A 90 5.06 14.55 -1.83
N PRO A 91 6.33 14.82 -2.20
CA PRO A 91 7.39 13.83 -2.04
C PRO A 91 7.49 13.35 -0.58
N LEU A 92 7.76 12.06 -0.36
CA LEU A 92 7.90 11.46 0.98
C LEU A 92 9.08 12.05 1.80
N ARG A 93 9.83 13.04 1.28
CA ARG A 93 10.96 13.67 1.99
C ARG A 93 10.55 14.22 3.36
N ASN A 94 9.31 14.65 3.54
CA ASN A 94 8.82 15.25 4.79
C ASN A 94 7.81 14.40 5.56
N VAL A 95 7.65 13.13 5.18
CA VAL A 95 6.65 12.24 5.78
C VAL A 95 7.34 11.30 6.77
N ASP A 96 6.71 11.11 7.94
CA ASP A 96 7.08 10.06 8.87
C ASP A 96 6.74 8.68 8.28
N ILE A 97 7.77 7.85 8.09
CA ILE A 97 7.66 6.55 7.44
C ILE A 97 6.83 5.58 8.29
N LEU A 98 6.97 5.63 9.61
CA LEU A 98 6.23 4.77 10.53
C LEU A 98 4.75 5.09 10.44
N SER A 99 4.38 6.36 10.61
CA SER A 99 2.98 6.80 10.45
C SER A 99 2.38 6.41 9.08
N PHE A 100 3.17 6.48 8.01
CA PHE A 100 2.71 6.07 6.68
C PHE A 100 2.46 4.56 6.59
N ILE A 101 3.36 3.73 7.13
CA ILE A 101 3.20 2.28 7.12
C ILE A 101 2.04 1.87 8.01
N ASP A 102 1.92 2.43 9.21
CA ASP A 102 0.81 2.15 10.13
C ASP A 102 -0.54 2.49 9.49
N ALA A 103 -0.64 3.67 8.87
CA ALA A 103 -1.85 4.06 8.16
C ALA A 103 -2.13 3.14 6.97
N THR A 104 -1.08 2.70 6.25
CA THR A 104 -1.23 1.75 5.14
C THR A 104 -1.74 0.41 5.65
N GLU A 105 -1.14 -0.16 6.69
CA GLU A 105 -1.55 -1.45 7.25
C GLU A 105 -2.98 -1.39 7.79
N HIS A 106 -3.32 -0.33 8.52
CA HIS A 106 -4.67 -0.09 8.99
C HIS A 106 -5.68 0.00 7.83
N PHE A 107 -5.33 0.74 6.77
CA PHE A 107 -6.15 0.84 5.57
C PHE A 107 -6.38 -0.53 4.90
N MET A 108 -5.33 -1.35 4.79
CA MET A 108 -5.41 -2.69 4.23
C MET A 108 -6.25 -3.64 5.11
N ASP A 109 -6.17 -3.56 6.45
CA ASP A 109 -7.04 -4.34 7.36
C ASP A 109 -8.52 -3.94 7.28
N VAL A 110 -8.78 -2.63 7.14
CA VAL A 110 -10.14 -2.10 7.08
C VAL A 110 -10.82 -2.50 5.79
N LEU A 111 -10.14 -2.33 4.66
CA LEU A 111 -10.67 -2.71 3.35
C LEU A 111 -10.44 -4.18 3.01
N ASN A 112 -9.71 -4.92 3.85
CA ASN A 112 -9.29 -6.31 3.64
C ASN A 112 -8.50 -6.51 2.32
N CYS A 113 -7.77 -5.49 1.88
CA CYS A 113 -7.01 -5.50 0.63
C CYS A 113 -5.62 -6.13 0.80
N ARG A 114 -5.10 -6.72 -0.28
CA ARG A 114 -3.70 -7.10 -0.41
C ARG A 114 -2.94 -6.09 -1.25
N ILE A 115 -1.62 -6.00 -1.04
CA ILE A 115 -0.78 -5.11 -1.85
C ILE A 115 -0.39 -5.87 -3.12
N GLU A 116 -0.93 -5.43 -4.25
CA GLU A 116 -0.60 -6.02 -5.55
C GLU A 116 0.79 -5.62 -5.99
N ARG A 117 1.21 -4.38 -5.70
CA ARG A 117 2.54 -3.91 -6.08
C ARG A 117 3.09 -2.85 -5.13
N ILE A 118 4.38 -2.94 -4.81
CA ILE A 118 5.13 -1.86 -4.18
C ILE A 118 6.09 -1.26 -5.21
N LYS A 119 6.10 0.07 -5.33
CA LYS A 119 7.01 0.80 -6.21
C LYS A 119 8.02 1.58 -5.39
N PHE A 120 9.29 1.22 -5.54
CA PHE A 120 10.45 1.97 -5.08
C PHE A 120 10.97 2.86 -6.20
N LYS A 121 11.26 4.11 -5.87
CA LYS A 121 11.95 5.05 -6.77
C LYS A 121 12.87 5.96 -5.95
N PRO A 122 14.14 6.13 -6.35
CA PRO A 122 15.03 7.13 -5.77
C PRO A 122 14.47 8.56 -5.89
N PRO A 123 14.99 9.52 -5.10
CA PRO A 123 16.04 9.35 -4.10
C PRO A 123 15.48 8.92 -2.73
N LEU A 124 15.90 7.75 -2.25
CA LEU A 124 15.78 7.32 -0.86
C LEU A 124 17.19 7.25 -0.27
N THR A 125 17.41 7.80 0.92
CA THR A 125 18.67 7.55 1.65
C THR A 125 18.72 6.08 2.08
N ASN A 126 19.91 5.53 2.27
CA ASN A 126 20.06 4.12 2.68
C ASN A 126 19.30 3.83 3.99
N ASP A 127 19.40 4.72 4.98
CA ASP A 127 18.72 4.56 6.27
C ASP A 127 17.20 4.54 6.11
N ARG A 128 16.65 5.41 5.25
CA ARG A 128 15.22 5.42 4.97
C ARG A 128 14.76 4.18 4.21
N LEU A 129 15.56 3.71 3.24
CA LEU A 129 15.27 2.47 2.53
C LEU A 129 15.30 1.27 3.49
N ILE A 130 16.31 1.20 4.35
CA ILE A 130 16.45 0.18 5.38
C ILE A 130 15.22 0.16 6.30
N MET A 131 14.88 1.30 6.87
CA MET A 131 13.73 1.42 7.76
C MET A 131 12.43 1.02 7.06
N MET A 132 12.26 1.44 5.80
CA MET A 132 11.10 1.05 5.00
C MET A 132 11.02 -0.46 4.77
N ILE A 133 12.14 -1.10 4.40
CA ILE A 133 12.19 -2.55 4.18
C ILE A 133 11.85 -3.30 5.47
N ASP A 134 12.37 -2.86 6.61
CA ASP A 134 12.05 -3.47 7.90
C ASP A 134 10.56 -3.36 8.22
N CYS A 135 9.99 -2.17 8.06
CA CYS A 135 8.56 -1.95 8.25
C CYS A 135 7.72 -2.85 7.32
N LEU A 136 8.08 -2.94 6.04
CA LEU A 136 7.39 -3.80 5.07
C LEU A 136 7.48 -5.30 5.41
N ASN A 137 8.61 -5.73 5.98
CA ASN A 137 8.79 -7.10 6.47
C ASN A 137 7.88 -7.41 7.65
N GLU A 138 7.61 -6.43 8.51
CA GLU A 138 6.74 -6.56 9.70
C GLU A 138 5.25 -6.48 9.37
N MET A 139 4.86 -5.82 8.28
CA MET A 139 3.46 -5.72 7.86
C MET A 139 2.82 -7.11 7.68
N LYS A 140 1.58 -7.28 8.16
CA LYS A 140 0.83 -8.54 7.99
C LYS A 140 0.29 -8.73 6.58
N THR A 141 0.13 -7.64 5.82
CA THR A 141 -0.47 -7.66 4.49
C THR A 141 0.44 -8.38 3.50
N GLU A 142 -0.11 -9.30 2.69
CA GLU A 142 0.64 -9.95 1.62
C GLU A 142 1.07 -8.94 0.55
N ILE A 143 2.32 -9.07 0.09
CA ILE A 143 2.89 -8.26 -0.99
C ILE A 143 3.09 -9.19 -2.18
N ARG A 144 2.40 -8.91 -3.29
CA ARG A 144 2.48 -9.77 -4.46
C ARG A 144 3.67 -9.45 -5.35
N ALA A 145 3.94 -8.17 -5.60
CA ALA A 145 5.03 -7.76 -6.47
C ALA A 145 5.79 -6.55 -5.92
N VAL A 146 7.08 -6.50 -6.24
CA VAL A 146 7.94 -5.35 -5.97
C VAL A 146 8.53 -4.84 -7.28
N GLU A 147 8.51 -3.53 -7.45
CA GLU A 147 9.06 -2.82 -8.59
C GLU A 147 10.07 -1.78 -8.08
N ILE A 148 11.33 -1.91 -8.49
CA ILE A 148 12.40 -0.97 -8.16
C ILE A 148 12.76 -0.22 -9.44
N LYS A 149 12.46 1.08 -9.50
CA LYS A 149 12.79 1.94 -10.64
C LYS A 149 14.06 2.72 -10.37
N SER A 150 14.86 2.95 -11.42
CA SER A 150 16.09 3.76 -11.36
C SER A 150 17.05 3.24 -10.28
N ALA A 151 17.16 1.91 -10.16
CA ALA A 151 17.87 1.29 -9.05
C ALA A 151 19.38 1.57 -9.16
N THR A 152 19.97 2.19 -8.13
CA THR A 152 21.42 2.12 -7.94
C THR A 152 21.79 0.75 -7.40
N TRP A 153 23.02 0.29 -7.65
CA TRP A 153 23.51 -1.00 -7.14
C TRP A 153 23.27 -1.14 -5.64
N ARG A 154 23.56 -0.09 -4.87
CA ARG A 154 23.38 -0.07 -3.42
C ARG A 154 21.92 -0.24 -2.97
N ILE A 155 20.96 0.38 -3.66
CA ILE A 155 19.53 0.21 -3.35
C ILE A 155 19.10 -1.22 -3.63
N TYR A 156 19.53 -1.78 -4.77
CA TYR A 156 19.25 -3.15 -5.14
C TYR A 156 19.85 -4.13 -4.12
N GLU A 157 21.13 -4.00 -3.80
CA GLU A 157 21.83 -4.85 -2.81
C GLU A 157 21.16 -4.80 -1.44
N LEU A 158 20.85 -3.60 -0.92
CA LEU A 158 20.15 -3.45 0.35
C LEU A 158 18.79 -4.15 0.33
N PHE A 159 18.03 -4.02 -0.76
CA PHE A 159 16.74 -4.69 -0.91
C PHE A 159 16.91 -6.21 -0.93
N MET A 160 17.80 -6.73 -1.77
CA MET A 160 18.01 -8.17 -1.95
C MET A 160 18.48 -8.87 -0.67
N ASN A 161 19.31 -8.18 0.13
CA ASN A 161 19.86 -8.74 1.35
C ASN A 161 18.90 -8.63 2.55
N ARG A 162 18.04 -7.60 2.60
CA ARG A 162 17.25 -7.26 3.79
C ARG A 162 15.77 -7.59 3.68
N PHE A 163 15.19 -7.59 2.48
CA PHE A 163 13.79 -7.96 2.31
C PHE A 163 13.61 -9.46 2.57
N ARG A 164 12.56 -9.85 3.29
CA ARG A 164 12.38 -11.21 3.82
C ARG A 164 11.04 -11.86 3.43
N LYS A 165 10.12 -11.10 2.84
CA LYS A 165 8.80 -11.64 2.47
C LYS A 165 8.85 -12.34 1.13
N SER A 166 8.13 -13.45 1.03
CA SER A 166 7.91 -14.13 -0.24
C SER A 166 7.05 -13.25 -1.13
N ILE A 167 7.47 -13.07 -2.38
CA ILE A 167 6.76 -12.30 -3.40
C ILE A 167 6.56 -13.13 -4.66
N GLU A 168 5.54 -12.83 -5.45
CA GLU A 168 5.36 -13.49 -6.74
C GLU A 168 6.35 -12.95 -7.78
N GLN A 169 6.55 -11.63 -7.79
CA GLN A 169 7.28 -10.95 -8.86
C GLN A 169 8.21 -9.87 -8.32
N LEU A 170 9.43 -9.83 -8.85
CA LEU A 170 10.37 -8.72 -8.66
C LEU A 170 10.77 -8.16 -10.02
N CYS A 171 10.52 -6.86 -10.22
CA CYS A 171 10.93 -6.14 -11.42
C CYS A 171 11.90 -5.02 -11.05
N VAL A 172 13.04 -4.95 -11.74
CA VAL A 172 14.07 -3.91 -11.59
C VAL A 172 14.25 -3.22 -12.93
N PHE A 173 13.96 -1.92 -12.98
CA PHE A 173 13.95 -1.11 -14.21
C PHE A 173 14.98 0.02 -14.16
N GLU A 174 15.54 0.37 -15.33
CA GLU A 174 16.43 1.53 -15.56
C GLU A 174 17.59 1.58 -14.58
N SER A 175 18.38 0.51 -14.53
CA SER A 175 19.39 0.37 -13.49
C SER A 175 20.75 0.80 -14.06
N ASP A 176 21.33 1.88 -13.51
CA ASP A 176 22.74 2.29 -13.76
C ASP A 176 23.69 1.32 -13.04
N LEU A 177 23.46 0.01 -13.20
CA LEU A 177 24.32 -1.03 -12.67
C LEU A 177 25.48 -1.14 -13.65
N GLU A 178 26.49 -0.30 -13.48
CA GLU A 178 27.77 -0.51 -14.16
C GLU A 178 28.21 -1.95 -13.85
N SER A 179 28.35 -2.73 -14.93
CA SER A 179 28.44 -4.18 -14.92
C SER A 179 29.82 -4.70 -14.53
N ASP A 180 30.50 -4.03 -13.61
CA ASP A 180 31.78 -4.49 -13.11
C ASP A 180 31.51 -5.52 -12.00
N GLU A 181 31.50 -6.79 -12.42
CA GLU A 181 31.36 -7.99 -11.58
C GLU A 181 29.96 -8.19 -10.97
N ILE A 182 28.96 -8.40 -11.82
CA ILE A 182 27.63 -8.86 -11.40
C ILE A 182 27.72 -10.32 -10.91
N VAL A 183 28.15 -10.50 -9.66
CA VAL A 183 27.78 -11.67 -8.90
C VAL A 183 26.30 -11.49 -8.62
N HIS A 184 25.45 -12.23 -9.35
CA HIS A 184 24.03 -12.29 -9.06
C HIS A 184 23.82 -12.91 -7.68
N THR A 185 23.88 -12.10 -6.63
CA THR A 185 23.58 -12.52 -5.26
C THR A 185 22.14 -13.02 -5.26
N ARG A 186 21.98 -14.31 -5.01
CA ARG A 186 20.67 -14.94 -4.89
C ARG A 186 19.87 -14.19 -3.81
N PRO A 187 18.60 -13.81 -4.06
CA PRO A 187 17.80 -13.12 -3.05
C PRO A 187 17.69 -13.95 -1.77
N ASN A 188 17.69 -13.26 -0.62
CA ASN A 188 17.45 -13.89 0.68
C ASN A 188 15.97 -14.19 0.96
N PHE A 189 15.12 -14.11 -0.07
CA PHE A 189 13.69 -14.34 -0.01
C PHE A 189 13.20 -15.10 -1.25
N GLU A 190 12.02 -15.67 -1.14
CA GLU A 190 11.43 -16.47 -2.21
C GLU A 190 10.73 -15.59 -3.25
N ILE A 191 11.05 -15.84 -4.53
CA ILE A 191 10.33 -15.29 -5.69
C ILE A 191 9.58 -16.44 -6.36
N LYS A 192 8.25 -16.44 -6.26
CA LYS A 192 7.43 -17.61 -6.66
C LYS A 192 7.31 -17.80 -8.17
N LYS A 193 7.33 -16.72 -8.95
CA LYS A 193 7.00 -16.79 -10.38
C LYS A 193 8.06 -16.15 -11.26
N PHE A 194 8.40 -14.90 -11.00
CA PHE A 194 9.12 -14.11 -12.01
C PHE A 194 10.09 -13.11 -11.41
N PHE A 195 11.32 -13.14 -11.91
CA PHE A 195 12.34 -12.14 -11.67
C PHE A 195 12.70 -11.51 -13.02
N CYS A 196 12.57 -10.19 -13.12
CA CYS A 196 13.01 -9.42 -14.27
C CYS A 196 13.86 -8.25 -13.79
N SER A 197 15.16 -8.41 -13.90
CA SER A 197 16.06 -7.29 -14.12
C SER A 197 16.09 -7.03 -15.61
N ASN A 198 15.95 -5.78 -16.06
CA ASN A 198 16.27 -5.46 -17.45
C ASN A 198 17.69 -5.96 -17.80
N PRO A 199 17.93 -6.44 -19.03
CA PRO A 199 19.27 -6.62 -19.58
C PRO A 199 20.01 -5.28 -19.75
#